data_AF-A0A8T4MU89-F1
#
_entry.id   AF-A0A8T4MU89-F1
#
_cell.length_a   1.000
_cell.length_b   1.000
_cell.length_c   1.000
_cell.angle_alpha   90.00
_cell.angle_beta   90.00
_cell.angle_gamma   90.00
#
_symmetry.space_group_name_H-M   'P 1'
#
loop_
_entity.id
_entity.type
_entity.pdbx_description
1 polymer ?
#
loop_
_entity_poly.entity_id
_entity_poly.type
_entity_poly.pdbx_seq_one_letter_code
_entity_poly.pdbx_strand_id
1 'polypeptide(L)'
;MVKDETYLSSTISYIKKNLQKGYNKDSLKWALINQGNSRIEVDKAFIQAEKDIAMESSIEAQRLASMAPPPRIEPIIEDKPKKGFFSRFFGN
;
A
#
# COMPACT_ATOMS: atom_id res chain seq x y z
N MET A 1 16.96 -31.37 15.73
CA MET A 1 15.66 -31.03 15.13
C MET A 1 15.81 -29.67 14.47
N VAL A 2 15.76 -29.61 13.14
CA VAL A 2 15.83 -28.34 12.39
C VAL A 2 14.47 -27.66 12.55
N LYS A 3 14.31 -26.81 13.57
CA LYS A 3 13.04 -26.12 13.88
C LYS A 3 12.95 -24.74 13.22
N ASP A 4 14.01 -24.28 12.57
CA ASP A 4 14.34 -22.86 12.70
C ASP A 4 13.85 -21.98 11.55
N GLU A 5 13.90 -22.45 10.30
CA GLU A 5 13.51 -21.62 9.16
C GLU A 5 12.05 -21.81 8.75
N THR A 6 11.58 -23.05 8.65
CA THR A 6 10.25 -23.36 8.13
C THR A 6 9.14 -22.89 9.07
N TYR A 7 9.35 -23.01 10.37
CA TYR A 7 8.37 -22.59 11.37
C TYR A 7 8.20 -21.07 11.39
N LEU A 8 9.32 -20.33 11.39
CA LEU A 8 9.32 -18.88 11.34
C LEU A 8 8.68 -18.38 10.04
N SER A 9 9.04 -18.97 8.90
CA SER A 9 8.43 -18.67 7.59
C SER A 9 6.92 -18.89 7.60
N SER A 10 6.46 -20.00 8.19
CA SER A 10 5.03 -20.31 8.27
C SER A 10 4.27 -19.30 9.15
N THR A 11 4.88 -18.86 10.25
CA THR A 11 4.32 -17.85 11.16
C THR A 11 4.21 -16.49 10.47
N ILE A 12 5.26 -16.07 9.75
CA ILE A 12 5.26 -14.83 8.97
C ILE A 12 4.18 -14.90 7.87
N SER A 13 4.08 -16.02 7.14
CA SER A 13 3.05 -16.21 6.11
C SER A 13 1.64 -16.13 6.70
N TYR A 14 1.42 -16.74 7.87
CA TYR A 14 0.15 -16.65 8.59
C TYR A 14 -0.16 -15.22 9.00
N ILE A 15 0.80 -14.48 9.55
CA ILE A 15 0.63 -13.07 9.92
C ILE A 15 0.24 -12.25 8.69
N LYS A 16 1.00 -12.32 7.59
CA LYS A 16 0.72 -11.59 6.34
C LYS A 16 -0.70 -11.83 5.84
N LYS A 17 -1.12 -13.09 5.74
CA LYS A 17 -2.46 -13.47 5.26
C LYS A 17 -3.57 -12.90 6.14
N ASN A 18 -3.38 -12.84 7.46
CA ASN A 18 -4.39 -12.29 8.36
C ASN A 18 -4.38 -10.75 8.36
N LEU A 19 -3.22 -10.10 8.21
CA LEU A 19 -3.17 -8.64 8.04
C LEU A 19 -3.85 -8.21 6.73
N GLN A 20 -3.64 -8.94 5.63
CA GLN A 20 -4.34 -8.69 4.36
C GLN A 20 -5.86 -8.86 4.46
N LYS A 21 -6.34 -9.76 5.33
CA LYS A 21 -7.77 -9.93 5.63
C LYS A 21 -8.33 -8.85 6.56
N GLY A 22 -7.50 -7.94 7.09
CA GLY A 22 -7.92 -6.86 7.97
C GLY A 22 -8.06 -7.25 9.45
N TYR A 23 -7.46 -8.36 9.89
CA TYR A 23 -7.44 -8.68 11.33
C TYR A 23 -6.64 -7.65 12.12
N ASN A 24 -7.11 -7.36 13.33
CA ASN A 24 -6.40 -6.47 14.25
C ASN A 24 -5.06 -7.10 14.69
N LYS A 25 -3.99 -6.29 14.63
CA LYS A 25 -2.61 -6.71 14.98
C LYS A 25 -2.51 -7.24 16.41
N ASP A 26 -3.10 -6.55 17.37
CA ASP A 26 -3.01 -6.90 18.79
C ASP A 26 -3.75 -8.21 19.07
N SER A 27 -4.95 -8.38 18.52
CA SER A 27 -5.69 -9.64 18.64
C SER A 27 -4.90 -10.82 18.06
N LEU A 28 -4.25 -10.62 16.91
CA LEU A 28 -3.46 -11.65 16.27
C LEU A 28 -2.18 -11.97 17.05
N LYS A 29 -1.52 -10.96 17.65
CA LYS A 29 -0.40 -11.16 18.58
C LYS A 29 -0.81 -12.01 19.78
N TRP A 30 -1.92 -11.66 20.43
CA TRP A 30 -2.42 -12.42 21.57
C TRP A 30 -2.81 -13.85 21.19
N ALA A 31 -3.42 -14.05 20.03
CA ALA A 31 -3.75 -15.39 19.54
C ALA A 31 -2.51 -16.26 19.36
N LEU A 32 -1.43 -15.74 18.77
CA LEU A 32 -0.17 -16.47 18.59
C LEU A 32 0.54 -16.78 19.92
N ILE A 33 0.51 -15.84 20.87
CA ILE A 33 1.05 -16.05 22.22
C ILE A 33 0.26 -17.14 22.93
N ASN A 34 -1.08 -17.11 22.86
CA ASN A 34 -1.95 -18.12 23.46
C ASN A 34 -1.79 -19.52 22.82
N GLN A 35 -1.32 -19.60 21.58
CA GLN A 35 -0.95 -20.86 20.91
C GLN A 35 0.38 -21.45 21.43
N GLY A 36 1.09 -20.74 22.30
CA GLY A 36 2.35 -21.18 22.91
C GLY A 36 3.61 -20.59 22.26
N ASN A 37 3.48 -19.63 21.35
CA ASN A 37 4.66 -18.91 20.83
C ASN A 37 5.21 -17.96 21.89
N SER A 38 6.53 -17.79 21.93
CA SER A 38 7.11 -16.77 22.81
C SER A 38 6.75 -15.38 22.29
N ARG A 39 6.51 -14.44 23.22
CA ARG A 39 6.21 -13.05 22.87
C ARG A 39 7.29 -12.42 21.97
N ILE A 40 8.55 -12.75 22.24
CA ILE A 40 9.70 -12.26 21.48
C ILE A 40 9.68 -12.77 20.04
N GLU A 41 9.37 -14.05 19.82
CA GLU A 41 9.25 -14.62 18.47
C GLU A 41 8.09 -14.00 17.70
N VAL A 42 6.95 -13.82 18.35
CA VAL A 42 5.78 -13.17 17.74
C VAL A 42 6.13 -11.75 17.31
N ASP A 43 6.76 -10.96 18.18
CA ASP A 43 7.15 -9.59 17.84
C ASP A 43 8.16 -9.54 16.70
N LYS A 44 9.17 -10.43 16.69
CA LYS A 44 10.13 -10.56 15.58
C LYS A 44 9.44 -10.91 14.27
N ALA A 45 8.51 -11.88 14.28
CA ALA A 45 7.76 -12.29 13.11
C ALA A 45 6.87 -11.16 12.56
N PHE A 46 6.27 -10.37 13.45
CA PHE A 46 5.51 -9.18 13.05
C PHE A 46 6.37 -8.12 12.37
N ILE A 47 7.54 -7.79 12.96
CA ILE A 47 8.47 -6.83 12.36
C ILE A 47 8.89 -7.29 10.96
N GLN A 48 9.17 -8.58 10.80
CA GLN A 48 9.54 -9.11 9.49
C GLN A 48 8.38 -9.09 8.51
N ALA A 49 7.17 -9.49 8.93
CA ALA A 49 5.99 -9.47 8.09
C ALA A 49 5.66 -8.05 7.60
N GLU A 50 5.78 -7.04 8.46
CA GLU A 50 5.55 -5.64 8.10
C GLU A 50 6.59 -5.10 7.11
N LYS A 51 7.87 -5.44 7.31
CA LYS A 51 8.95 -5.08 6.37
C LYS A 51 8.69 -5.65 4.99
N ASP A 52 8.31 -6.93 4.92
CA ASP A 52 8.04 -7.58 3.66
C ASP A 52 6.82 -6.96 2.95
N ILE A 53 5.73 -6.67 3.68
CA ILE A 53 4.55 -5.99 3.11
C ILE A 53 4.93 -4.61 2.58
N ALA A 54 5.74 -3.84 3.32
CA ALA A 54 6.21 -2.55 2.89
C ALA A 54 7.06 -2.66 1.61
N MET A 55 7.94 -3.65 1.54
CA MET A 55 8.77 -3.91 0.35
C MET A 55 7.92 -4.31 -0.86
N GLU A 56 6.98 -5.25 -0.68
CA GLU A 56 6.03 -5.68 -1.72
C GLU A 56 5.22 -4.48 -2.25
N SER A 57 4.72 -3.62 -1.37
CA SER A 57 3.97 -2.42 -1.76
C SER A 57 4.80 -1.39 -2.53
N SER A 58 6.07 -1.20 -2.15
CA SER A 58 7.00 -0.29 -2.84
C SER A 58 7.33 -0.78 -4.26
N ILE A 59 7.58 -2.08 -4.41
CA ILE A 59 7.83 -2.71 -5.71
C ILE A 59 6.60 -2.56 -6.61
N GLU A 60 5.41 -2.78 -6.07
CA GLU A 60 4.17 -2.64 -6.83
C GLU A 60 3.92 -1.19 -7.27
N ALA A 61 4.17 -0.22 -6.39
CA ALA A 61 4.07 1.19 -6.74
C ALA A 61 5.04 1.58 -7.87
N GLN A 62 6.29 1.10 -7.83
CA GLN A 62 7.27 1.33 -8.88
C GLN A 62 6.85 0.68 -10.21
N ARG A 63 6.29 -0.53 -10.16
CA ARG A 63 5.75 -1.24 -11.32
C ARG A 63 4.58 -0.47 -11.95
N LEU A 64 3.65 0.04 -11.14
CA LEU A 64 2.55 0.86 -11.62
C LEU A 64 3.04 2.17 -12.25
N ALA A 65 4.07 2.80 -11.66
CA ALA A 65 4.66 4.01 -12.19
C ALA A 65 5.38 3.79 -13.53
N SER A 66 6.05 2.66 -13.73
CA SER A 66 6.71 2.34 -15.01
C SER A 66 5.73 1.96 -16.13
N MET A 67 4.53 1.50 -15.76
CA MET A 67 3.45 1.20 -16.71
C MET A 67 2.59 2.42 -17.07
N ALA A 68 2.63 3.49 -16.27
CA ALA A 68 1.84 4.67 -16.53
C ALA A 68 2.34 5.39 -17.80
N PRO A 69 1.44 5.76 -18.74
CA PRO A 69 1.83 6.59 -19.87
C PRO A 69 2.38 7.94 -19.37
N PRO A 70 3.32 8.56 -20.10
CA PRO A 70 3.85 9.86 -19.72
C PRO A 70 2.68 10.86 -19.57
N PRO A 71 2.76 11.79 -18.59
CA PRO A 71 1.71 12.77 -18.39
C PRO A 71 1.46 13.50 -19.70
N ARG A 72 0.21 13.44 -20.20
CA ARG A 72 -0.20 14.29 -21.31
C ARG A 72 -0.09 15.72 -20.83
N ILE A 73 0.90 16.43 -21.34
CA ILE A 73 0.98 17.88 -21.21
C ILE A 73 -0.17 18.40 -22.06
N GLU A 74 -1.31 18.71 -21.43
CA GLU A 74 -2.34 19.48 -22.11
C GLU A 74 -1.74 20.87 -22.37
N PRO A 75 -1.70 21.36 -23.62
CA PRO A 75 -1.25 22.71 -23.88
C PRO A 75 -2.18 23.64 -23.10
N ILE A 76 -1.59 24.51 -22.28
CA ILE A 76 -2.32 25.57 -21.59
C ILE A 76 -2.97 26.40 -22.69
N ILE A 77 -4.27 26.19 -22.92
CA ILE A 77 -5.04 27.01 -23.82
C ILE A 77 -5.13 28.35 -23.11
N GLU A 78 -4.37 29.34 -23.59
CA GLU A 78 -4.59 30.73 -23.23
C GLU A 78 -6.06 31.05 -23.55
N ASP A 79 -6.87 31.15 -22.50
CA ASP A 79 -8.26 31.56 -22.60
C ASP A 79 -8.30 32.98 -23.14
N LYS A 80 -8.31 33.12 -24.47
CA LYS A 80 -8.71 34.38 -25.11
C LYS A 80 -10.08 34.72 -24.54
N PRO A 81 -10.28 35.93 -24.00
CA PRO A 81 -11.54 36.29 -23.38
C PRO A 81 -12.65 36.09 -24.41
N LYS A 82 -13.54 35.14 -24.15
CA LYS A 82 -14.73 34.94 -24.98
C LYS A 82 -15.52 36.23 -24.88
N LYS A 83 -15.57 36.97 -25.99
CA LYS A 83 -16.47 38.12 -26.13
C LYS A 83 -17.88 37.60 -25.86
N GLY A 84 -18.41 37.94 -24.69
CA GLY A 84 -19.69 37.45 -24.21
C GLY A 84 -20.79 37.82 -25.19
N PHE A 85 -21.87 37.05 -25.22
CA PHE A 85 -22.98 37.19 -26.17
C PHE A 85 -23.51 38.64 -26.30
N PHE A 86 -23.42 39.43 -25.23
CA PHE A 86 -23.82 40.84 -25.19
C PHE A 86 -22.84 41.84 -25.83
N SER A 87 -21.59 41.44 -26.08
CA SER A 87 -20.60 42.27 -26.78
C SER A 87 -21.00 42.63 -28.22
N ARG A 88 -21.97 41.90 -28.77
CA ARG A 88 -22.52 42.10 -30.11
C ARG A 88 -23.78 42.98 -30.13
N PHE A 89 -24.32 43.32 -28.95
CA PHE A 89 -25.57 44.09 -28.79
C PHE A 89 -25.37 45.42 -28.05
N PHE A 90 -24.32 45.58 -27.24
CA PHE A 90 -24.07 46.80 -26.47
C PHE A 90 -22.68 47.43 -26.70
N GLY A 91 -21.93 46.94 -27.71
CA GLY A 91 -20.68 47.57 -28.12
C GLY A 91 -20.96 48.63 -29.19
N ASN A 92 -20.70 49.90 -28.87
CA ASN A 92 -20.58 50.98 -29.86
C ASN A 92 -19.48 50.66 -30.88
#